data_AF-F4HMD4-F1
#
_entry.id   AF-F4HMD4-F1
#
_cell.length_a   1.000
_cell.length_b   1.000
_cell.length_c   1.000
_cell.angle_alpha   90.00
_cell.angle_beta   90.00
_cell.angle_gamma   90.00
#
_symmetry.space_group_name_H-M   'P 1'
#
loop_
_entity.id
_entity.type
_entity.pdbx_description
1 polymer ?
#
loop_
_entity_poly.entity_id
_entity_poly.type
_entity_poly.pdbx_seq_one_letter_code
_entity_poly.pdbx_strand_id
1 'polypeptide(L)'
;MVIDHLIATDIGGRGVERLYLLYKAKRPDYFQRSLEIISSAKRILIVSDFPIPPSMIPETDGPPGAVALALALKDLGKRAIILTQELVKIGIEDFYQEVITEMPKTNEFDCLISVETPGRNYKGKYLSFSGLEIRVREYDRLFMEALEMGIPTIGIGDGGNEIGMGNLELRDERYSVVKASEVIIAGVSNWGAYGLVAGLSIENGVNLLKDYDEGEVLKSLVNAGLIDGITKKNEPSVDGLPSSIHERMLKLLNEIINVKIQ
;
A
#
# COMPACT_ATOMS: atom_id res chain seq x y z
N MET A 1 5.17 14.85 8.73
CA MET A 1 4.33 14.92 9.95
C MET A 1 4.71 13.77 10.86
N VAL A 2 4.50 13.79 12.18
CA VAL A 2 4.85 12.64 13.06
C VAL A 2 4.41 11.26 12.51
N ILE A 3 3.29 11.20 11.79
CA ILE A 3 2.76 9.98 11.16
C ILE A 3 3.75 9.36 10.16
N ASP A 4 4.39 10.17 9.30
CA ASP A 4 5.24 9.66 8.22
C ASP A 4 6.52 8.98 8.74
N HIS A 5 7.08 9.51 9.81
CA HIS A 5 8.17 8.89 10.55
C HIS A 5 7.73 7.62 11.28
N LEU A 6 6.53 7.61 11.88
CA LEU A 6 6.04 6.45 12.62
C LEU A 6 5.82 5.24 11.70
N ILE A 7 5.13 5.44 10.58
CA ILE A 7 4.82 4.35 9.65
C ILE A 7 6.08 3.81 8.94
N ALA A 8 7.16 4.59 8.89
CA ALA A 8 8.46 4.19 8.35
C ALA A 8 9.35 3.42 9.36
N THR A 9 8.84 3.09 10.55
CA THR A 9 9.62 2.35 11.56
C THR A 9 10.01 0.96 11.04
N ASP A 10 11.30 0.69 10.93
CA ASP A 10 11.84 -0.57 10.40
C ASP A 10 11.99 -1.65 11.48
N ILE A 11 10.86 -2.15 11.98
CA ILE A 11 10.84 -3.20 13.03
C ILE A 11 11.49 -4.50 12.54
N GLY A 12 11.31 -4.83 11.25
CA GLY A 12 11.86 -6.04 10.63
C GLY A 12 13.36 -5.94 10.30
N GLY A 13 13.96 -4.74 10.34
CA GLY A 13 15.36 -4.52 9.98
C GLY A 13 15.66 -4.77 8.50
N ARG A 14 14.71 -4.49 7.61
CA ARG A 14 14.79 -4.77 6.16
C ARG A 14 15.53 -3.68 5.36
N GLY A 15 15.90 -2.58 6.01
CA GLY A 15 16.58 -1.44 5.39
C GLY A 15 15.64 -0.32 4.94
N VAL A 16 14.37 -0.38 5.35
CA VAL A 16 13.33 0.61 5.03
C VAL A 16 13.73 1.99 5.52
N GLU A 17 14.32 2.09 6.71
CA GLU A 17 14.76 3.35 7.32
C GLU A 17 15.65 4.14 6.34
N ARG A 18 16.55 3.46 5.64
CA ARG A 18 17.43 4.08 4.64
C ARG A 18 16.65 4.62 3.45
N LEU A 19 15.64 3.89 2.97
CA LEU A 19 14.79 4.31 1.85
C LEU A 19 13.96 5.52 2.25
N TYR A 20 13.38 5.50 3.45
CA TYR A 20 12.61 6.59 4.02
C TYR A 20 13.46 7.85 4.14
N LEU A 21 14.65 7.78 4.76
CA LEU A 21 15.54 8.93 4.91
C LEU A 21 15.99 9.48 3.54
N LEU A 22 16.26 8.60 2.57
CA LEU A 22 16.63 9.00 1.20
C LEU A 22 15.49 9.77 0.53
N TYR A 23 14.26 9.27 0.59
CA TYR A 23 13.12 9.95 -0.04
C TYR A 23 12.76 11.23 0.69
N LYS A 24 12.72 11.20 2.03
CA LYS A 24 12.42 12.36 2.87
C LYS A 24 13.38 13.53 2.61
N ALA A 25 14.66 13.25 2.38
CA ALA A 25 15.64 14.27 2.02
C ALA A 25 15.37 14.90 0.63
N LYS A 26 14.91 14.10 -0.34
CA LYS A 26 14.60 14.55 -1.71
C LYS A 26 13.24 15.26 -1.83
N ARG A 27 12.26 14.82 -1.03
CA ARG A 27 10.85 15.22 -1.06
C ARG A 27 10.32 15.32 0.37
N PRO A 28 10.66 16.37 1.14
CA PRO A 28 10.29 16.47 2.56
C PRO A 28 8.78 16.57 2.80
N ASP A 29 8.04 17.06 1.81
CA ASP A 29 6.60 17.32 1.77
C ASP A 29 5.77 16.19 1.13
N TYR A 30 6.40 15.07 0.75
CA TYR A 30 5.75 13.96 0.02
C TYR A 30 4.43 13.49 0.66
N PHE A 31 4.41 13.40 1.99
CA PHE A 31 3.27 12.92 2.73
C PHE A 31 2.08 13.88 2.61
N GLN A 32 2.33 15.18 2.78
CA GLN A 32 1.29 16.21 2.63
C GLN A 32 0.77 16.27 1.19
N ARG A 33 1.67 16.20 0.20
CA ARG A 33 1.28 16.16 -1.22
C ARG A 33 0.45 14.93 -1.56
N SER A 34 0.72 13.79 -0.92
CA SER A 34 -0.10 12.58 -1.06
C SER A 34 -1.52 12.80 -0.53
N LEU A 35 -1.68 13.46 0.62
CA LEU A 35 -2.99 13.83 1.15
C LEU A 35 -3.73 14.79 0.22
N GLU A 36 -3.06 15.82 -0.30
CA GLU A 36 -3.64 16.79 -1.25
C GLU A 36 -4.15 16.13 -2.53
N ILE A 37 -3.38 15.18 -3.09
CA ILE A 37 -3.77 14.36 -4.24
C ILE A 37 -5.07 13.60 -3.93
N ILE A 38 -5.11 12.90 -2.79
CA ILE A 38 -6.27 12.08 -2.39
C ILE A 38 -7.50 12.95 -2.12
N SER A 39 -7.32 14.06 -1.41
CA SER A 39 -8.36 15.02 -1.07
C SER A 39 -9.00 15.63 -2.32
N SER A 40 -8.22 15.86 -3.39
CA SER A 40 -8.70 16.40 -4.66
C SER A 40 -9.40 15.38 -5.57
N ALA A 41 -9.11 14.09 -5.42
CA ALA A 41 -9.68 13.02 -6.24
C ALA A 41 -11.11 12.62 -5.81
N LYS A 42 -11.96 12.21 -6.76
CA LYS A 42 -13.33 11.72 -6.47
C LYS A 42 -13.46 10.22 -6.70
N ARG A 43 -12.89 9.71 -7.80
CA ARG A 43 -12.88 8.28 -8.13
C ARG A 43 -11.45 7.76 -8.11
N ILE A 44 -11.17 6.84 -7.19
CA ILE A 44 -9.81 6.40 -6.86
C ILE A 44 -9.72 4.90 -7.11
N LEU A 45 -8.69 4.48 -7.84
CA LEU A 45 -8.33 3.07 -7.96
C LEU A 45 -7.24 2.74 -6.94
N ILE A 46 -7.45 1.70 -6.14
CA ILE A 46 -6.45 1.16 -5.23
C ILE A 46 -6.04 -0.20 -5.79
N VAL A 47 -4.74 -0.43 -5.98
CA VAL A 47 -4.21 -1.71 -6.48
C VAL A 47 -3.38 -2.35 -5.38
N SER A 48 -3.63 -3.62 -5.10
CA SER A 48 -2.86 -4.38 -4.12
C SER A 48 -2.87 -5.87 -4.44
N ASP A 49 -1.71 -6.39 -4.83
CA ASP A 49 -1.52 -7.79 -5.20
C ASP A 49 -0.02 -8.10 -5.37
N PHE A 50 0.58 -8.81 -4.42
CA PHE A 50 1.99 -9.18 -4.47
C PHE A 50 2.19 -10.70 -4.33
N PRO A 51 2.33 -11.44 -5.46
CA PRO A 51 2.63 -12.87 -5.44
C PRO A 51 4.05 -13.20 -4.97
N ILE A 52 4.21 -14.17 -4.07
CA ILE A 52 5.52 -14.55 -3.51
C ILE A 52 6.10 -15.79 -4.19
N PRO A 53 7.30 -15.71 -4.80
CA PRO A 53 7.97 -16.86 -5.37
C PRO A 53 8.44 -17.88 -4.31
N PRO A 54 8.41 -19.20 -4.60
CA PRO A 54 8.04 -19.80 -5.89
C PRO A 54 6.55 -20.14 -6.04
N SER A 55 5.77 -20.11 -4.95
CA SER A 55 4.36 -20.53 -4.95
C SER A 55 3.45 -19.59 -5.75
N MET A 56 3.86 -18.32 -5.90
CA MET A 56 3.06 -17.23 -6.49
C MET A 56 1.73 -17.01 -5.76
N ILE A 57 1.69 -17.37 -4.48
CA ILE A 57 0.56 -17.04 -3.61
C ILE A 57 0.73 -15.58 -3.16
N PRO A 58 -0.31 -14.74 -3.25
CA PRO A 58 -0.27 -13.37 -2.76
C PRO A 58 0.02 -13.30 -1.27
N GLU A 59 0.74 -12.26 -0.87
CA GLU A 59 1.07 -12.03 0.53
C GLU A 59 0.04 -11.23 1.31
N THR A 60 0.19 -11.21 2.63
CA THR A 60 -0.67 -10.50 3.57
C THR A 60 -0.33 -9.01 3.74
N ASP A 61 0.80 -8.53 3.22
CA ASP A 61 1.08 -7.08 3.13
C ASP A 61 0.46 -6.48 1.87
N GLY A 62 -0.19 -5.33 2.02
CA GLY A 62 -0.95 -4.65 0.98
C GLY A 62 -2.47 -4.70 1.17
N PRO A 63 -3.12 -5.88 1.13
CA PRO A 63 -4.58 -5.95 1.11
C PRO A 63 -5.26 -5.33 2.34
N PRO A 64 -4.79 -5.51 3.59
CA PRO A 64 -5.34 -4.80 4.75
C PRO A 64 -5.27 -3.27 4.58
N GLY A 65 -4.13 -2.73 4.17
CA GLY A 65 -3.96 -1.31 3.88
C GLY A 65 -4.91 -0.80 2.80
N ALA A 66 -5.10 -1.58 1.72
CA ALA A 66 -6.04 -1.25 0.66
C ALA A 66 -7.50 -1.17 1.16
N VAL A 67 -7.91 -2.12 2.02
CA VAL A 67 -9.25 -2.11 2.64
C VAL A 67 -9.43 -0.90 3.55
N ALA A 68 -8.46 -0.62 4.43
CA ALA A 68 -8.54 0.54 5.34
C ALA A 68 -8.68 1.85 4.57
N LEU A 69 -7.88 2.02 3.51
CA LEU A 69 -7.93 3.20 2.66
C LEU A 69 -9.26 3.29 1.90
N ALA A 70 -9.75 2.19 1.34
CA ALA A 70 -11.02 2.17 0.61
C ALA A 70 -12.21 2.54 1.50
N LEU A 71 -12.27 2.00 2.73
CA LEU A 71 -13.29 2.34 3.72
C LEU A 71 -13.24 3.83 4.08
N ALA A 72 -12.05 4.34 4.41
CA ALA A 72 -11.87 5.75 4.76
C ALA A 72 -12.29 6.70 3.62
N LEU A 73 -11.93 6.37 2.38
CA LEU A 73 -12.32 7.17 1.22
C LEU A 73 -13.83 7.14 0.98
N LYS A 74 -14.47 5.99 1.18
CA LYS A 74 -15.93 5.85 1.11
C LYS A 74 -16.63 6.70 2.17
N ASP A 75 -16.11 6.72 3.40
CA ASP A 75 -16.63 7.56 4.49
C ASP A 75 -16.49 9.06 4.21
N LEU A 76 -15.45 9.45 3.46
CA LEU A 76 -15.28 10.80 2.93
C LEU A 76 -16.12 11.10 1.68
N GLY A 77 -17.03 10.20 1.29
CA GLY A 77 -17.93 10.38 0.14
C GLY A 77 -17.25 10.23 -1.22
N LYS A 78 -16.05 9.64 -1.27
CA LYS A 78 -15.33 9.33 -2.52
C LYS A 78 -15.69 7.92 -2.99
N ARG A 79 -15.45 7.65 -4.28
CA ARG A 79 -15.62 6.33 -4.88
C ARG A 79 -14.29 5.61 -4.97
N ALA A 80 -14.02 4.70 -4.04
CA ALA A 80 -12.82 3.87 -4.04
C ALA A 80 -13.13 2.50 -4.67
N ILE A 81 -12.24 2.01 -5.53
CA ILE A 81 -12.35 0.68 -6.13
C ILE A 81 -11.03 -0.04 -5.92
N ILE A 82 -11.07 -1.27 -5.39
CA ILE A 82 -9.88 -2.11 -5.21
C ILE A 82 -9.72 -3.01 -6.43
N LEU A 83 -8.55 -3.01 -7.05
CA LEU A 83 -8.14 -3.94 -8.10
C LEU A 83 -7.12 -4.93 -7.55
N THR A 84 -7.42 -6.21 -7.69
CA THR A 84 -6.53 -7.29 -7.24
C THR A 84 -6.79 -8.59 -8.02
N GLN A 85 -6.21 -9.72 -7.60
CA GLN A 85 -6.52 -11.05 -8.12
C GLN A 85 -7.62 -11.75 -7.29
N GLU A 86 -8.18 -12.83 -7.85
CA GLU A 86 -9.36 -13.49 -7.27
C GLU A 86 -9.16 -13.98 -5.83
N LEU A 87 -7.98 -14.54 -5.52
CA LEU A 87 -7.71 -15.05 -4.17
C LEU A 87 -7.73 -13.95 -3.10
N VAL A 88 -7.13 -12.79 -3.43
CA VAL A 88 -7.13 -11.62 -2.54
C VAL A 88 -8.55 -11.08 -2.41
N LYS A 89 -9.30 -10.99 -3.51
CA LYS A 89 -10.71 -10.56 -3.50
C LYS A 89 -11.56 -11.40 -2.54
N ILE A 90 -11.47 -12.73 -2.62
CA ILE A 90 -12.18 -13.65 -1.70
C ILE A 90 -11.86 -13.33 -0.24
N GLY A 91 -10.61 -12.98 0.06
CA GLY A 91 -10.19 -12.66 1.43
C GLY A 91 -10.70 -11.31 1.96
N ILE A 92 -11.07 -10.36 1.09
CA ILE A 92 -11.42 -8.98 1.49
C ILE A 92 -12.86 -8.54 1.16
N GLU A 93 -13.59 -9.27 0.31
CA GLU A 93 -14.89 -8.81 -0.20
C GLU A 93 -15.98 -8.69 0.87
N ASP A 94 -15.85 -9.42 1.97
CA ASP A 94 -16.72 -9.29 3.15
C ASP A 94 -16.53 -7.96 3.90
N PHE A 95 -15.36 -7.32 3.77
CA PHE A 95 -15.05 -6.03 4.39
C PHE A 95 -15.30 -4.85 3.44
N TYR A 96 -15.08 -5.05 2.14
CA TYR A 96 -15.27 -4.02 1.12
C TYR A 96 -15.78 -4.62 -0.19
N GLN A 97 -16.91 -4.12 -0.69
CA GLN A 97 -17.61 -4.74 -1.83
C GLN A 97 -17.17 -4.25 -3.21
N GLU A 98 -16.60 -3.04 -3.34
CA GLU A 98 -16.15 -2.49 -4.64
C GLU A 98 -14.76 -3.03 -5.00
N VAL A 99 -14.66 -4.35 -5.16
CA VAL A 99 -13.43 -5.08 -5.52
C VAL A 99 -13.59 -5.70 -6.90
N ILE A 100 -12.68 -5.36 -7.81
CA ILE A 100 -12.65 -5.86 -9.20
C ILE A 100 -11.40 -6.70 -9.44
N THR A 101 -11.52 -7.67 -10.36
CA THR A 101 -10.39 -8.47 -10.83
C THR A 101 -10.06 -8.21 -12.29
N GLU A 102 -10.93 -7.55 -13.06
CA GLU A 102 -10.65 -7.14 -14.44
C GLU A 102 -9.88 -5.81 -14.48
N MET A 103 -8.93 -5.67 -15.42
CA MET A 103 -8.18 -4.42 -15.60
C MET A 103 -9.14 -3.32 -16.09
N PRO A 104 -9.30 -2.22 -15.33
CA PRO A 104 -10.14 -1.11 -15.78
C PRO A 104 -9.38 -0.21 -16.77
N LYS A 105 -10.08 0.77 -17.35
CA LYS A 105 -9.41 1.82 -18.12
C LYS A 105 -8.87 2.90 -17.18
N THR A 106 -7.61 3.25 -17.36
CA THR A 106 -6.90 4.23 -16.52
C THR A 106 -7.61 5.59 -16.45
N ASN A 107 -8.21 6.04 -17.55
CA ASN A 107 -8.91 7.33 -17.64
C ASN A 107 -10.28 7.39 -16.94
N GLU A 108 -10.72 6.31 -16.29
CA GLU A 108 -11.93 6.31 -15.46
C GLU A 108 -11.71 6.84 -14.03
N PHE A 109 -10.46 7.12 -13.66
CA PHE A 109 -10.06 7.47 -12.29
C PHE A 109 -9.35 8.83 -12.25
N ASP A 110 -9.52 9.53 -11.14
CA ASP A 110 -8.86 10.81 -10.86
C ASP A 110 -7.52 10.60 -10.13
N CYS A 111 -7.30 9.42 -9.54
CA CYS A 111 -6.08 9.06 -8.83
C CYS A 111 -5.94 7.53 -8.76
N LEU A 112 -4.71 7.03 -8.89
CA LEU A 112 -4.36 5.62 -8.67
C LEU A 112 -3.43 5.50 -7.47
N ILE A 113 -3.66 4.51 -6.61
CA ILE A 113 -2.85 4.23 -5.43
C ILE A 113 -2.41 2.77 -5.47
N SER A 114 -1.12 2.50 -5.41
CA SER A 114 -0.56 1.16 -5.26
C SER A 114 -0.27 0.90 -3.79
N VAL A 115 -0.68 -0.24 -3.25
CA VAL A 115 -0.34 -0.70 -1.90
C VAL A 115 0.27 -2.09 -2.03
N GLU A 116 1.59 -2.19 -1.88
CA GLU A 116 2.34 -3.45 -2.06
C GLU A 116 1.99 -4.15 -3.38
N THR A 117 2.48 -3.58 -4.48
CA THR A 117 2.25 -4.15 -5.82
C THR A 117 3.56 -4.12 -6.60
N PRO A 118 4.02 -5.25 -7.18
CA PRO A 118 5.30 -5.30 -7.89
C PRO A 118 5.36 -4.30 -9.06
N GLY A 119 6.47 -3.58 -9.16
CA GLY A 119 6.80 -2.72 -10.29
C GLY A 119 7.92 -3.32 -11.15
N ARG A 120 7.83 -3.20 -12.47
CA ARG A 120 8.87 -3.71 -13.36
C ARG A 120 10.21 -3.01 -13.13
N ASN A 121 11.29 -3.77 -13.24
CA ASN A 121 12.65 -3.26 -13.30
C ASN A 121 13.00 -2.72 -14.70
N TYR A 122 14.23 -2.24 -14.89
CA TYR A 122 14.71 -1.70 -16.17
C TYR A 122 14.73 -2.72 -17.33
N LYS A 123 14.60 -4.02 -17.05
CA LYS A 123 14.48 -5.10 -18.04
C LYS A 123 13.02 -5.49 -18.32
N GLY A 124 12.05 -4.83 -17.71
CA GLY A 124 10.63 -5.18 -17.83
C GLY A 124 10.24 -6.44 -17.03
N LYS A 125 11.02 -6.80 -16.00
CA LYS A 125 10.78 -7.98 -15.15
C LYS A 125 10.38 -7.57 -13.74
N TYR A 126 9.62 -8.41 -13.06
CA TYR A 126 9.26 -8.25 -11.65
C TYR A 126 10.10 -9.23 -10.84
N LEU A 127 10.86 -8.77 -9.84
CA LEU A 127 11.76 -9.62 -9.06
C LEU A 127 11.51 -9.46 -7.56
N SER A 128 11.60 -10.56 -6.82
CA SER A 128 11.68 -10.53 -5.35
C SER A 128 13.09 -10.16 -4.89
N PHE A 129 13.26 -9.85 -3.60
CA PHE A 129 14.61 -9.61 -3.03
C PHE A 129 15.54 -10.83 -3.07
N SER A 130 14.98 -12.05 -3.17
CA SER A 130 15.73 -13.27 -3.42
C SER A 130 16.13 -13.45 -4.89
N GLY A 131 15.86 -12.46 -5.76
CA GLY A 131 16.21 -12.48 -7.18
C GLY A 131 15.32 -13.39 -8.04
N LEU A 132 14.22 -13.90 -7.50
CA LEU A 132 13.30 -14.77 -8.23
C LEU A 132 12.28 -13.93 -8.99
N GLU A 133 11.96 -14.35 -10.20
CA GLU A 133 10.94 -13.67 -11.02
C GLU A 133 9.55 -13.87 -10.41
N ILE A 134 8.84 -12.75 -10.22
CA ILE A 134 7.46 -12.70 -9.77
C ILE A 134 6.57 -12.75 -11.02
N ARG A 135 5.64 -13.70 -11.05
CA ARG A 135 4.62 -13.78 -12.11
C ARG A 135 3.37 -13.08 -11.61
N VAL A 136 3.19 -11.85 -12.04
CA VAL A 136 2.07 -10.99 -11.68
C VAL A 136 1.48 -10.36 -12.94
N ARG A 137 0.24 -9.91 -12.86
CA ARG A 137 -0.37 -9.10 -13.92
C ARG A 137 0.36 -7.75 -14.00
N GLU A 138 0.37 -7.15 -15.18
CA GLU A 138 1.05 -5.87 -15.41
C GLU A 138 0.25 -4.67 -14.82
N TYR A 139 -0.01 -4.68 -13.52
CA TYR A 139 -0.70 -3.60 -12.82
C TYR A 139 0.03 -2.26 -12.96
N ASP A 140 1.36 -2.29 -12.98
CA ASP A 140 2.21 -1.12 -13.15
C ASP A 140 1.99 -0.36 -14.46
N ARG A 141 1.44 -1.03 -15.48
CA ARG A 141 1.04 -0.38 -16.72
C ARG A 141 -0.02 0.70 -16.49
N LEU A 142 -0.97 0.49 -15.59
CA LEU A 142 -1.98 1.48 -15.23
C LEU A 142 -1.34 2.75 -14.67
N PHE A 143 -0.28 2.61 -13.87
CA PHE A 143 0.42 3.73 -13.24
C PHE A 143 1.28 4.50 -14.24
N MET A 144 1.93 3.80 -15.16
CA MET A 144 2.66 4.45 -16.26
C MET A 144 1.71 5.23 -17.18
N GLU A 145 0.61 4.62 -17.59
CA GLU A 145 -0.44 5.27 -18.40
C GLU A 145 -1.06 6.47 -17.67
N ALA A 146 -1.31 6.36 -16.35
CA ALA A 146 -1.87 7.46 -15.56
C ALA A 146 -0.94 8.67 -15.55
N LEU A 147 0.37 8.46 -15.35
CA LEU A 147 1.37 9.53 -15.40
C LEU A 147 1.44 10.18 -16.79
N GLU A 148 1.39 9.39 -17.87
CA GLU A 148 1.35 9.92 -19.25
C GLU A 148 0.10 10.79 -19.50
N MET A 149 -1.03 10.44 -18.88
CA MET A 149 -2.29 11.19 -18.95
C MET A 149 -2.36 12.38 -17.98
N GLY A 150 -1.37 12.56 -17.10
CA GLY A 150 -1.39 13.58 -16.05
C GLY A 150 -2.33 13.26 -14.88
N ILE A 151 -2.76 12.01 -14.74
CA ILE A 151 -3.54 11.52 -13.60
C ILE A 151 -2.55 11.25 -12.45
N PRO A 152 -2.74 11.85 -11.26
CA PRO A 152 -1.83 11.66 -10.15
C PRO A 152 -1.84 10.23 -9.63
N THR A 153 -0.68 9.77 -9.18
CA THR A 153 -0.46 8.41 -8.69
C THR A 153 0.31 8.39 -7.38
N ILE A 154 -0.03 7.48 -6.48
CA ILE A 154 0.68 7.28 -5.22
C ILE A 154 1.16 5.82 -5.16
N GLY A 155 2.44 5.62 -4.87
CA GLY A 155 2.97 4.29 -4.53
C GLY A 155 3.13 4.13 -3.02
N ILE A 156 2.85 2.96 -2.48
CA ILE A 156 3.18 2.57 -1.11
C ILE A 156 3.96 1.26 -1.19
N GLY A 157 5.14 1.24 -0.58
CA GLY A 157 6.03 0.08 -0.57
C GLY A 157 7.02 0.16 0.60
N ASP A 158 7.71 -0.94 0.83
CA ASP A 158 8.69 -1.09 1.92
C ASP A 158 10.06 -1.62 1.47
N GLY A 159 10.14 -2.26 0.30
CA GLY A 159 11.35 -2.93 -0.17
C GLY A 159 12.11 -2.18 -1.27
N GLY A 160 11.40 -1.55 -2.20
CA GLY A 160 11.96 -0.85 -3.37
C GLY A 160 11.66 -1.52 -4.74
N ASN A 161 11.00 -2.67 -4.76
CA ASN A 161 10.60 -3.41 -5.97
C ASN A 161 9.12 -3.21 -6.34
N GLU A 162 8.43 -2.31 -5.65
CA GLU A 162 7.03 -1.97 -5.80
C GLU A 162 6.81 -0.79 -6.76
N ILE A 163 5.58 -0.61 -7.20
CA ILE A 163 5.15 0.55 -7.97
C ILE A 163 5.38 1.84 -7.17
N GLY A 164 5.98 2.85 -7.81
CA GLY A 164 6.32 4.13 -7.21
C GLY A 164 7.76 4.23 -6.69
N MET A 165 8.39 3.09 -6.38
CA MET A 165 9.77 3.05 -5.88
C MET A 165 10.81 3.51 -6.89
N GLY A 166 10.45 3.63 -8.17
CA GLY A 166 11.29 4.28 -9.19
C GLY A 166 11.65 5.73 -8.87
N ASN A 167 10.90 6.40 -7.97
CA ASN A 167 11.22 7.75 -7.49
C ASN A 167 12.52 7.82 -6.67
N LEU A 168 12.95 6.70 -6.09
CA LEU A 168 14.20 6.62 -5.32
C LEU A 168 15.44 6.55 -6.22
N GLU A 169 15.30 6.09 -7.46
CA GLU A 169 16.37 5.90 -8.46
C GLU A 169 17.48 4.96 -7.96
N LEU A 170 17.08 3.89 -7.29
CA LEU A 170 17.99 2.86 -6.77
C LEU A 170 18.62 2.06 -7.92
N ARG A 171 19.82 1.53 -7.67
CA ARG A 171 20.61 0.77 -8.67
C ARG A 171 20.73 -0.69 -8.26
N ASP A 172 19.85 -1.52 -8.80
CA ASP A 172 19.88 -2.99 -8.76
C ASP A 172 18.79 -3.48 -9.72
N GLU A 173 18.88 -4.71 -10.22
CA GLU A 173 17.80 -5.27 -11.05
C GLU A 173 16.56 -5.66 -10.25
N ARG A 174 16.67 -5.81 -8.93
CA ARG A 174 15.53 -6.08 -8.06
C ARG A 174 14.63 -4.86 -7.88
N TYR A 175 15.17 -3.65 -8.04
CA TYR A 175 14.38 -2.44 -7.82
C TYR A 175 13.51 -2.08 -9.02
N SER A 176 12.31 -1.60 -8.70
CA SER A 176 11.35 -1.10 -9.66
C SER A 176 11.83 0.22 -10.27
N VAL A 177 11.57 0.41 -11.56
CA VAL A 177 11.78 1.71 -12.24
C VAL A 177 10.48 2.49 -12.41
N VAL A 178 9.35 1.91 -11.98
CA VAL A 178 8.02 2.52 -12.12
C VAL A 178 7.92 3.66 -11.12
N LYS A 179 7.76 4.88 -11.65
CA LYS A 179 7.59 6.11 -10.88
C LYS A 179 6.13 6.33 -10.47
N ALA A 180 5.92 7.19 -9.49
CA ALA A 180 4.62 7.70 -9.08
C ALA A 180 4.68 9.22 -8.85
N SER A 181 3.54 9.89 -8.77
CA SER A 181 3.51 11.32 -8.41
C SER A 181 4.06 11.54 -7.01
N GLU A 182 3.71 10.67 -6.07
CA GLU A 182 4.32 10.56 -4.74
C GLU A 182 4.53 9.09 -4.34
N VAL A 183 5.45 8.84 -3.41
CA VAL A 183 5.64 7.51 -2.80
C VAL A 183 5.66 7.61 -1.28
N ILE A 184 4.93 6.71 -0.62
CA ILE A 184 4.97 6.50 0.82
C ILE A 184 5.91 5.32 1.09
N ILE A 185 7.02 5.60 1.76
CA ILE A 185 7.92 4.56 2.27
C ILE A 185 7.43 4.18 3.67
N ALA A 186 7.13 2.91 3.88
CA ALA A 186 6.63 2.39 5.15
C ALA A 186 7.42 1.15 5.58
N GLY A 187 7.47 0.87 6.89
CA GLY A 187 8.10 -0.33 7.44
C GLY A 187 7.37 -1.63 7.09
N VAL A 188 6.08 -1.49 6.77
CA VAL A 188 5.13 -2.48 6.23
C VAL A 188 4.15 -1.64 5.40
N SER A 189 3.82 -2.04 4.17
CA SER A 189 2.99 -1.22 3.27
C SER A 189 1.58 -0.96 3.81
N ASN A 190 0.99 -1.90 4.54
CA ASN A 190 -0.24 -1.70 5.29
C ASN A 190 -0.17 -0.46 6.19
N TRP A 191 0.94 -0.25 6.90
CA TRP A 191 1.13 0.92 7.76
C TRP A 191 1.23 2.21 6.96
N GLY A 192 1.81 2.15 5.76
CA GLY A 192 1.81 3.27 4.82
C GLY A 192 0.39 3.76 4.51
N ALA A 193 -0.52 2.83 4.21
CA ALA A 193 -1.92 3.12 3.97
C ALA A 193 -2.63 3.63 5.23
N TYR A 194 -2.43 3.01 6.39
CA TYR A 194 -2.98 3.50 7.66
C TYR A 194 -2.50 4.91 7.99
N GLY A 195 -1.25 5.22 7.68
CA GLY A 195 -0.69 6.57 7.79
C GLY A 195 -1.48 7.57 6.96
N LEU A 196 -1.72 7.28 5.68
CA LEU A 196 -2.54 8.14 4.81
C LEU A 196 -3.95 8.34 5.39
N VAL A 197 -4.60 7.27 5.85
CA VAL A 197 -5.91 7.37 6.50
C VAL A 197 -5.85 8.24 7.76
N ALA A 198 -4.80 8.12 8.58
CA ALA A 198 -4.59 8.96 9.74
C ALA A 198 -4.38 10.43 9.37
N GLY A 199 -3.64 10.71 8.29
CA GLY A 199 -3.48 12.06 7.76
C GLY A 199 -4.82 12.66 7.31
N LEU A 200 -5.59 11.91 6.51
CA LEU A 200 -6.92 12.31 6.06
C LEU A 200 -7.87 12.53 7.25
N SER A 201 -7.77 11.69 8.28
CA SER A 201 -8.57 11.82 9.50
C SER A 201 -8.37 13.18 10.16
N ILE A 202 -7.11 13.59 10.30
CA ILE A 202 -6.74 14.88 10.90
C ILE A 202 -7.20 16.04 10.02
N GLU A 203 -7.01 15.97 8.69
CA GLU A 203 -7.44 17.04 7.77
C GLU A 203 -8.96 17.25 7.77
N ASN A 204 -9.73 16.19 8.00
CA ASN A 204 -11.19 16.22 7.98
C ASN A 204 -11.83 16.31 9.38
N GLY A 205 -11.04 16.31 10.45
CA GLY A 205 -11.55 16.38 11.82
C GLY A 205 -12.40 15.17 12.23
N VAL A 206 -12.19 14.01 11.61
CA VAL A 206 -12.93 12.76 11.90
C VAL A 206 -11.96 11.58 11.96
N ASN A 207 -12.08 10.69 12.94
CA ASN A 207 -11.22 9.52 13.04
C ASN A 207 -11.72 8.39 12.12
N LEU A 208 -11.08 8.23 10.96
CA LEU A 208 -11.41 7.23 9.93
C LEU A 208 -10.82 5.84 10.20
N LEU A 209 -9.96 5.69 11.23
CA LEU A 209 -9.39 4.39 11.64
C LEU A 209 -10.08 3.80 12.88
N LYS A 210 -11.06 4.51 13.45
CA LYS A 210 -11.63 4.17 14.76
C LYS A 210 -12.18 2.74 14.83
N ASP A 211 -12.90 2.33 13.81
CA ASP A 211 -13.61 1.05 13.76
C ASP A 211 -12.92 0.02 12.84
N TYR A 212 -11.70 0.32 12.36
CA TYR A 212 -10.94 -0.58 11.51
C TYR A 212 -10.20 -1.64 12.35
N ASP A 213 -10.47 -2.92 12.06
CA ASP A 213 -9.83 -4.07 12.70
C ASP A 213 -9.02 -4.87 11.69
N GLU A 214 -7.71 -4.64 11.66
CA GLU A 214 -6.77 -5.40 10.81
C GLU A 214 -6.73 -6.89 11.17
N GLY A 215 -6.98 -7.26 12.43
CA GLY A 215 -6.91 -8.65 12.88
C GLY A 215 -7.94 -9.53 12.18
N GLU A 216 -9.18 -9.05 12.03
CA GLU A 216 -10.22 -9.79 11.31
C GLU A 216 -9.97 -9.82 9.80
N VAL A 217 -9.45 -8.72 9.21
CA VAL A 217 -9.07 -8.72 7.78
C VAL A 217 -7.93 -9.71 7.52
N LEU A 218 -6.86 -9.67 8.31
CA LEU A 218 -5.72 -10.58 8.20
C LEU A 218 -6.14 -12.03 8.37
N LYS A 219 -6.99 -12.32 9.35
CA LYS A 219 -7.54 -13.66 9.58
C LYS A 219 -8.35 -14.15 8.38
N SER A 220 -9.16 -13.30 7.76
CA SER A 220 -9.90 -13.65 6.54
C SER A 220 -8.97 -13.95 5.37
N LEU A 221 -7.93 -13.14 5.16
CA LEU A 221 -6.90 -13.35 4.14
C LEU A 221 -6.16 -14.69 4.34
N VAL A 222 -5.76 -14.99 5.57
CA VAL A 222 -5.12 -16.27 5.91
C VAL A 222 -6.10 -17.43 5.66
N ASN A 223 -7.37 -17.31 6.03
CA ASN A 223 -8.39 -18.33 5.74
C ASN A 223 -8.61 -18.53 4.24
N ALA A 224 -8.52 -17.47 3.44
CA ALA A 224 -8.58 -17.54 1.98
C ALA A 224 -7.32 -18.18 1.36
N GLY A 225 -6.22 -18.24 2.09
CA GLY A 225 -4.99 -18.93 1.70
C GLY A 225 -3.78 -18.02 1.43
N LEU A 226 -3.87 -16.72 1.75
CA LEU A 226 -2.72 -15.80 1.64
C LEU A 226 -1.62 -16.19 2.62
N ILE A 227 -0.39 -15.79 2.31
CA ILE A 227 0.80 -16.15 3.10
C ILE A 227 1.52 -14.91 3.60
N ASP A 228 2.31 -15.07 4.65
CA ASP A 228 3.29 -14.07 5.02
C ASP A 228 4.43 -14.04 3.98
N GLY A 229 4.81 -12.84 3.50
CA GLY A 229 5.84 -12.65 2.48
C GLY A 229 7.23 -13.14 2.85
N ILE A 230 7.55 -13.10 4.14
CA ILE A 230 8.87 -13.42 4.68
C ILE A 230 8.93 -14.88 5.12
N THR A 231 7.98 -15.33 5.94
CA THR A 231 7.96 -16.72 6.44
C THR A 231 7.46 -17.70 5.38
N LYS A 232 6.73 -17.21 4.38
CA LYS A 232 6.09 -17.97 3.29
C LYS A 232 5.06 -18.98 3.78
N LYS A 233 4.52 -18.75 4.97
CA LYS A 233 3.53 -19.62 5.61
C LYS A 233 2.17 -18.95 5.62
N ASN A 234 1.13 -19.77 5.60
CA ASN A 234 -0.22 -19.35 5.87
C ASN A 234 -0.37 -19.20 7.40
N GLU A 235 -0.08 -18.02 7.92
CA GLU A 235 -0.13 -17.71 9.35
C GLU A 235 -0.52 -16.23 9.56
N PRO A 236 -1.08 -15.85 10.73
CA PRO A 236 -1.57 -14.49 10.99
C PRO A 236 -0.42 -13.52 11.31
N SER A 237 0.43 -13.29 10.31
CA SER A 237 1.54 -12.35 10.34
C SER A 237 1.63 -11.58 9.01
N VAL A 238 2.31 -10.44 9.06
CA VAL A 238 2.65 -9.63 7.89
C VAL A 238 4.13 -9.28 8.00
N ASP A 239 4.90 -9.50 6.93
CA ASP A 239 6.35 -9.31 6.90
C ASP A 239 7.16 -10.02 8.00
N GLY A 240 6.70 -11.18 8.42
CA GLY A 240 7.29 -11.94 9.53
C GLY A 240 7.06 -11.31 10.90
N LEU A 241 6.22 -10.28 11.00
CA LEU A 241 5.82 -9.65 12.24
C LEU A 241 4.46 -10.22 12.69
N PRO A 242 4.29 -10.57 13.98
CA PRO A 242 3.03 -11.13 14.45
C PRO A 242 1.93 -10.06 14.49
N SER A 243 0.68 -10.47 14.30
CA SER A 243 -0.53 -9.61 14.30
C SER A 243 -0.52 -8.50 15.38
N SER A 244 -0.10 -8.86 16.59
CA SER A 244 -0.04 -7.96 17.75
C SER A 244 0.80 -6.69 17.56
N ILE A 245 1.78 -6.69 16.65
CA ILE A 245 2.57 -5.50 16.33
C ILE A 245 1.74 -4.53 15.49
N HIS A 246 1.04 -5.03 14.47
CA HIS A 246 0.21 -4.19 13.60
C HIS A 246 -0.99 -3.61 14.36
N GLU A 247 -1.63 -4.39 15.24
CA GLU A 247 -2.67 -3.90 16.16
C GLU A 247 -2.17 -2.73 17.05
N ARG A 248 -0.92 -2.80 17.52
CA ARG A 248 -0.31 -1.72 18.32
C ARG A 248 0.02 -0.49 17.49
N MET A 249 0.44 -0.69 16.23
CA MET A 249 0.65 0.41 15.29
C MET A 249 -0.66 1.17 15.05
N LEU A 250 -1.76 0.46 14.79
CA LEU A 250 -3.10 1.05 14.62
C LEU A 250 -3.59 1.77 15.88
N LYS A 251 -3.37 1.19 17.08
CA LYS A 251 -3.70 1.86 18.34
C LYS A 251 -2.95 3.17 18.49
N LEU A 252 -1.64 3.19 18.20
CA LEU A 252 -0.84 4.41 18.28
C LEU A 252 -1.28 5.47 17.26
N LEU A 253 -1.61 5.06 16.02
CA LEU A 253 -2.17 5.96 15.02
C LEU A 253 -3.52 6.55 15.49
N ASN A 254 -4.41 5.74 16.05
CA ASN A 254 -5.67 6.19 16.63
C ASN A 254 -5.47 7.24 17.74
N GLU A 255 -4.52 7.01 18.66
CA GLU A 255 -4.19 8.00 19.69
C GLU A 255 -3.65 9.31 19.10
N ILE A 256 -2.78 9.23 18.08
CA ILE A 256 -2.27 10.42 17.39
C ILE A 256 -3.41 11.21 16.74
N ILE A 257 -4.34 10.52 16.07
CA ILE A 257 -5.52 11.13 15.45
C ILE A 257 -6.37 11.83 16.52
N ASN A 258 -6.70 11.14 17.61
CA ASN A 258 -7.53 11.68 18.69
C ASN A 258 -6.91 12.93 19.33
N VAL A 259 -5.59 12.93 19.56
CA VAL A 259 -4.87 14.11 20.08
C VAL A 259 -4.88 15.28 19.10
N LYS A 260 -4.95 15.02 17.79
CA LYS A 260 -4.87 16.05 16.74
C LYS A 260 -6.21 16.63 16.30
N ILE A 261 -7.30 15.90 16.52
CA ILE A 261 -8.67 16.34 16.21
C ILE A 261 -9.32 17.09 17.39
N GLN A 262 -8.85 16.87 18.63
CA GLN A 262 -9.23 17.64 19.81
C GLN A 262 -8.81 19.11 19.69
#